data_AF-A0A920P8Q5-F1
#
_entry.id   AF-A0A920P8Q5-F1
#
_cell.length_a   1.000
_cell.length_b   1.000
_cell.length_c   1.000
_cell.angle_alpha   90.00
_cell.angle_beta   90.00
_cell.angle_gamma   90.00
#
_symmetry.space_group_name_H-M   'P 1'
#
loop_
_entity.id
_entity.type
_entity.pdbx_description
1 polymer ?
#
loop_
_entity_poly.entity_id
_entity_poly.type
_entity_poly.pdbx_seq_one_letter_code
_entity_poly.pdbx_strand_id
1 'polypeptide(L)' 'MGIIELDIGMKTHDGVESMPGSATVVLPLKDGPSIPIRL' A
#
# COMPACT_ATOMS: atom_id res chain seq x y z
N MET A 1 -5.07 -7.81 13.00
CA MET A 1 -4.31 -6.94 12.08
C MET A 1 -4.67 -7.36 10.67
N GLY A 2 -5.03 -6.43 9.80
CA GLY A 2 -5.28 -6.73 8.40
C GLY A 2 -3.97 -6.60 7.63
N ILE A 3 -3.55 -7.66 6.93
CA ILE A 3 -2.45 -7.60 5.97
C ILE A 3 -3.11 -7.54 4.60
N ILE A 4 -2.80 -6.51 3.81
CA ILE A 4 -3.25 -6.39 2.43
C ILE A 4 -2.04 -6.34 1.51
N GLU A 5 -2.14 -7.05 0.39
CA GLU A 5 -1.23 -6.93 -0.74
C GLU A 5 -1.80 -5.89 -1.70
N LEU A 6 -1.00 -4.88 -2.03
CA LEU A 6 -1.41 -3.79 -2.90
C LEU A 6 -0.47 -3.73 -4.10
N ASP A 7 -1.03 -3.92 -5.28
CA ASP A 7 -0.36 -3.64 -6.54
C ASP A 7 -0.50 -2.15 -6.85
N ILE A 8 0.63 -1.44 -6.89
CA ILE A 8 0.73 -0.01 -7.19
C ILE A 8 1.54 0.15 -8.47
N GLY A 9 0.88 0.49 -9.58
CA GLY A 9 1.52 0.88 -10.82
C GLY A 9 1.45 2.38 -11.05
N MET A 10 2.54 3.01 -11.49
CA MET A 10 2.50 4.38 -12.02
C MET A 10 2.35 4.33 -13.54
N LYS A 11 1.31 5.00 -14.05
CA LYS A 11 1.15 5.26 -15.48
C LYS A 11 1.55 6.70 -15.78
N THR A 12 2.29 6.90 -16.87
CA THR A 12 2.49 8.25 -17.41
C THR A 12 1.16 8.80 -17.94
N HIS A 13 1.09 10.10 -18.19
CA HIS A 13 -0.08 10.76 -18.80
C HIS A 13 -0.52 10.06 -20.10
N ASP A 14 0.43 9.48 -20.84
CA ASP A 14 0.19 8.79 -22.10
C ASP A 14 -0.17 7.31 -21.93
N GLY A 15 -0.49 6.91 -20.69
CA GLY A 15 -0.97 5.57 -20.33
C GLY A 15 0.11 4.48 -20.25
N VAL A 16 1.39 4.84 -20.43
CA VAL A 16 2.51 3.90 -20.37
C VAL A 16 2.84 3.57 -18.91
N GLU A 17 2.83 2.29 -18.57
CA GLU A 17 3.20 1.80 -17.24
C GLU A 17 4.72 1.93 -17.05
N SER A 18 5.12 2.85 -16.16
CA SER A 18 6.52 3.24 -16.00
C SER A 18 7.23 2.48 -14.88
N MET A 19 6.52 2.13 -13.80
CA MET A 19 7.03 1.37 -12.67
C MET A 19 5.89 0.56 -12.05
N PRO A 20 5.79 -0.75 -12.35
CA PRO A 20 4.97 -1.65 -11.56
C PRO A 20 5.66 -1.90 -10.21
N GLY A 21 4.95 -1.70 -9.11
CA GLY A 21 5.43 -1.94 -7.75
C GLY A 21 4.40 -2.69 -6.92
N SER A 22 4.85 -3.55 -6.01
CA SER A 22 3.99 -4.24 -5.05
C SER A 22 4.33 -3.78 -3.64
N ALA A 23 3.33 -3.49 -2.82
CA ALA A 23 3.50 -3.10 -1.43
C ALA A 23 2.65 -3.98 -0.50
N THR A 24 3.24 -4.43 0.60
CA THR A 24 2.50 -5.06 1.70
C THR A 24 2.18 -3.99 2.73
N VAL A 25 0.89 -3.77 3.00
CA VAL A 25 0.45 -2.78 3.98
C VAL A 25 -0.22 -3.49 5.15
N VAL A 26 0.15 -3.08 6.36
CA VAL A 26 -0.50 -3.52 7.59
C VAL A 26 -1.46 -2.42 8.04
N LEU A 27 -2.76 -2.70 7.97
CA LEU A 27 -3.78 -1.76 8.42
C LEU A 27 -4.22 -2.09 9.85
N PRO A 28 -4.29 -1.07 10.74
CA PRO A 28 -4.90 -1.23 12.04
C PRO A 28 -6.39 -1.52 11.87
N LEU A 29 -6.94 -2.31 12.79
CA LEU A 29 -8.38 -2.55 12.84
C LEU A 29 -9.06 -1.29 13.39
N LYS A 30 -10.26 -1.00 12.90
CA LYS A 30 -11.12 0.03 13.50
C LYS A 30 -11.31 -0.32 15.00
N ASP A 31 -11.06 0.65 15.87
CA ASP A 31 -11.07 0.52 17.34
C ASP A 31 -10.01 -0.46 17.91
N GLY A 32 -9.00 -0.82 17.12
CA GLY A 32 -7.86 -1.62 17.54
C GLY A 32 -6.79 -0.82 18.29
N PRO A 33 -5.82 -1.50 18.93
CA PRO A 33 -4.71 -0.83 19.58
C PRO A 33 -3.89 -0.02 18.56
N SER A 34 -3.42 1.17 18.97
CA SER A 34 -2.56 2.01 18.14
C SER A 34 -1.30 1.25 17.75
N ILE A 35 -1.01 1.17 16.44
CA ILE A 35 0.18 0.52 15.92
C ILE A 35 1.25 1.58 15.69
N PRO A 36 2.44 1.47 16.31
CA PRO A 36 3.53 2.41 16.05
C PRO A 36 4.06 2.22 14.63
N ILE A 37 3.93 3.26 13.80
CA ILE A 37 4.50 3.32 12.45
C ILE A 37 5.92 3.89 12.55
N ARG A 38 6.94 3.14 12.10
CA ARG A 38 8.28 3.68 11.83
C ARG A 38 8.40 3.93 10.32
N LEU A 39 8.61 5.20 9.95
CA LEU A 39 9.01 5.64 8.60
C LEU A 39 10.52 5.46 8.42
#